data_AF-A0A0S4JA95-F1
#
_entry.id   AF-A0A0S4JA95-F1
#
_cell.length_a   1.000
_cell.length_b   1.000
_cell.length_c   1.000
_cell.angle_alpha   90.00
_cell.angle_beta   90.00
_cell.angle_gamma   90.00
#
_symmetry.space_group_name_H-M   'P 1'
#
loop_
_entity.id
_entity.type
_entity.pdbx_description
1 polymer ?
#
loop_
_entity_poly.entity_id
_entity_poly.type
_entity_poly.pdbx_seq_one_letter_code
_entity_poly.pdbx_strand_id
1 'polypeptide(L)'
;MSEYSSTSISMRVSLNKLSKIRGLVGVGDGRSIQQAARDEELAEEERRKLAQLSPYQRTEYLTASAIQELRETMRTYEEMENGVPRQFGPADVARCRQRMRKQEIEISKMGKDALRLARAERKESEARELLRHIDGAKQYYRQRFRLVTTGGDGSNSDADRAISPINSATNFGRNDAAPLLGSDSINATDFGTSLRSEAEFQQFFSTLMKQDHLMDAQLDRIHAGILRLRDNADMLSNELKVQDALIDDTEDKVDAVTGKLKSLNKTLKQTLKQVDSGRMCIYVFCFLILAGLVGGILYVTGVIGPSSKK
;
A
#
# COMPACT_ATOMS: atom_id res chain seq x y z
N MET A 1 -13.98 6.64 -40.77
CA MET A 1 -13.88 6.20 -39.35
C MET A 1 -12.49 6.41 -38.72
N SER A 2 -11.54 7.14 -39.35
CA SER A 2 -10.17 7.33 -38.80
C SER A 2 -10.00 8.57 -37.90
N GLU A 3 -10.92 9.54 -37.96
CA GLU A 3 -10.75 10.84 -37.28
C GLU A 3 -10.97 10.80 -35.76
N TYR A 4 -11.77 9.85 -35.24
CA TYR A 4 -12.05 9.79 -33.79
C TYR A 4 -10.84 9.35 -32.94
N SER A 5 -9.85 8.64 -33.52
CA SER A 5 -8.67 8.19 -32.78
C SER A 5 -7.65 9.31 -32.55
N SER A 6 -7.41 10.14 -33.58
CA SER A 6 -6.44 11.26 -33.50
C SER A 6 -6.84 12.32 -32.46
N THR A 7 -8.13 12.62 -32.32
CA THR A 7 -8.62 13.62 -31.36
C THR A 7 -8.46 13.15 -29.92
N SER A 8 -8.68 11.86 -29.66
CA SER A 8 -8.55 11.27 -28.31
C SER A 8 -7.09 11.24 -27.81
N ILE A 9 -6.14 11.03 -28.72
CA ILE A 9 -4.69 11.02 -28.40
C ILE A 9 -4.17 12.45 -28.21
N SER A 10 -4.64 13.40 -29.04
CA SER A 10 -4.30 14.83 -28.95
C SER A 10 -4.72 15.47 -27.61
N MET A 11 -5.88 15.06 -27.07
CA MET A 11 -6.34 15.53 -25.74
C MET A 11 -5.48 14.98 -24.59
N ARG A 12 -4.94 13.77 -24.68
CA ARG A 12 -4.19 13.12 -23.57
C ARG A 12 -2.81 13.72 -23.35
N VAL A 13 -2.07 14.03 -24.42
CA VAL A 13 -0.77 14.70 -24.34
C VAL A 13 -0.91 16.08 -23.68
N SER A 14 -2.01 16.78 -23.98
CA SER A 14 -2.33 18.09 -23.39
C SER A 14 -2.68 17.99 -21.89
N LEU A 15 -3.42 16.96 -21.48
CA LEU A 15 -3.83 16.78 -20.08
C LEU A 15 -2.67 16.37 -19.15
N ASN A 16 -1.73 15.55 -19.62
CA ASN A 16 -0.56 15.18 -18.82
C ASN A 16 0.39 16.38 -18.61
N LYS A 17 0.61 17.22 -19.63
CA LYS A 17 1.37 18.48 -19.50
C LYS A 17 0.66 19.48 -18.56
N LEU A 18 -0.68 19.60 -18.63
CA LEU A 18 -1.47 20.44 -17.72
C LEU A 18 -1.45 19.95 -16.26
N SER A 19 -1.36 18.64 -16.02
CA SER A 19 -1.21 18.10 -14.65
C SER A 19 0.15 18.45 -14.02
N LYS A 20 1.21 18.54 -14.85
CA LYS A 20 2.57 18.93 -14.43
C LYS A 20 2.62 20.42 -14.05
N ILE A 21 1.74 21.24 -14.66
CA ILE A 21 1.56 22.66 -14.33
C ILE A 21 0.70 22.84 -13.06
N ARG A 22 -0.30 21.99 -12.82
CA ARG A 22 -1.19 22.11 -11.64
C ARG A 22 -0.53 21.70 -10.31
N GLY A 23 0.58 20.96 -10.33
CA GLY A 23 1.38 20.63 -9.14
C GLY A 23 2.26 21.78 -8.63
N LEU A 24 2.32 22.91 -9.34
CA LEU A 24 3.14 24.09 -9.04
C LEU A 24 2.31 25.30 -8.59
N VAL A 25 1.11 25.07 -8.03
CA VAL A 25 0.30 26.13 -7.41
C VAL A 25 0.79 26.36 -5.99
N GLY A 26 1.89 27.10 -5.89
CA GLY A 26 2.45 27.58 -4.64
C GLY A 26 3.63 28.48 -4.93
N VAL A 27 3.38 29.79 -4.90
CA VAL A 27 4.32 30.91 -5.07
C VAL A 27 4.55 31.33 -6.52
N GLY A 28 3.98 32.49 -6.84
CA GLY A 28 4.06 33.13 -8.15
C GLY A 28 5.48 33.54 -8.51
N ASP A 29 5.91 33.08 -9.69
CA ASP A 29 7.08 33.60 -10.37
C ASP A 29 6.68 33.86 -11.82
N GLY A 30 6.79 35.11 -12.27
CA GLY A 30 6.43 35.57 -13.62
C GLY A 30 7.22 34.86 -14.73
N ARG A 31 8.25 34.08 -14.38
CA ARG A 31 8.95 33.14 -15.25
C ARG A 31 8.07 32.00 -15.78
N SER A 32 7.01 31.62 -15.06
CA SER A 32 6.13 30.52 -15.45
C SER A 32 5.33 30.78 -16.74
N ILE A 33 4.96 32.04 -17.02
CA ILE A 33 4.12 32.37 -18.19
C ILE A 33 4.95 32.34 -19.49
N GLN A 34 6.16 32.89 -19.47
CA GLN A 34 7.07 32.82 -20.62
C GLN A 34 7.53 31.38 -20.90
N GLN A 35 7.69 30.57 -19.86
CA GLN A 35 8.09 29.17 -20.02
C GLN A 35 6.92 28.33 -20.54
N ALA A 36 5.70 28.56 -20.05
CA ALA A 36 4.50 27.92 -20.58
C ALA A 36 4.25 28.27 -22.05
N ALA A 37 4.45 29.53 -22.46
CA ALA A 37 4.30 29.95 -23.86
C ALA A 37 5.34 29.28 -24.77
N ARG A 38 6.60 29.15 -24.32
CA ARG A 38 7.64 28.41 -25.05
C ARG A 38 7.34 26.92 -25.15
N ASP A 39 6.83 26.32 -24.08
CA ASP A 39 6.46 24.90 -24.05
C ASP A 39 5.26 24.61 -24.97
N GLU A 40 4.34 25.57 -25.10
CA GLU A 40 3.19 25.49 -26.02
C GLU A 40 3.62 25.62 -27.48
N GLU A 41 4.53 26.55 -27.78
CA GLU A 41 5.11 26.71 -29.13
C GLU A 41 5.87 25.45 -29.57
N LEU A 42 6.68 24.87 -28.67
CA LEU A 42 7.37 23.59 -28.92
C LEU A 42 6.37 22.44 -29.14
N ALA A 43 5.29 22.38 -28.37
CA ALA A 43 4.27 21.35 -28.54
C ALA A 43 3.52 21.51 -29.88
N GLU A 44 3.30 22.74 -30.35
CA GLU A 44 2.69 22.98 -31.65
C GLU A 44 3.63 22.62 -32.80
N GLU A 45 4.92 22.90 -32.67
CA GLU A 45 5.93 22.49 -33.64
C GLU A 45 6.04 20.96 -33.74
N GLU A 46 6.04 20.25 -32.60
CA GLU A 46 5.98 18.79 -32.54
C GLU A 46 4.73 18.25 -33.25
N ARG A 47 3.56 18.89 -33.07
CA ARG A 47 2.32 18.50 -33.76
C ARG A 47 2.42 18.68 -35.27
N ARG A 48 3.03 19.77 -35.73
CA ARG A 48 3.25 20.03 -37.17
C ARG A 48 4.20 18.99 -37.76
N LYS A 49 5.26 18.63 -37.06
CA LYS A 49 6.19 17.55 -37.46
C LYS A 49 5.49 16.19 -37.49
N LEU A 50 4.67 15.88 -36.50
CA LEU A 50 3.87 14.65 -36.44
C LEU A 50 2.82 14.53 -37.54
N ALA A 51 2.34 15.66 -38.07
CA ALA A 51 1.40 15.68 -39.19
C ALA A 51 2.07 15.34 -40.54
N GLN A 52 3.39 15.54 -40.66
CA GLN A 52 4.15 15.25 -41.88
C GLN A 52 4.70 13.81 -41.92
N LEU A 53 4.68 13.10 -40.79
CA LEU A 53 5.22 11.74 -40.65
C LEU A 53 4.22 10.68 -41.12
N SER A 54 4.73 9.52 -41.54
CA SER A 54 3.86 8.38 -41.90
C SER A 54 3.05 7.91 -40.70
N PRO A 55 1.87 7.29 -40.89
CA PRO A 55 1.07 6.75 -39.80
C PRO A 55 1.87 5.85 -38.85
N TYR A 56 2.71 4.97 -39.39
CA TYR A 56 3.63 4.15 -38.61
C TYR A 56 4.62 5.01 -37.80
N GLN A 57 5.35 5.92 -38.45
CA GLN A 57 6.36 6.77 -37.78
C GLN A 57 5.76 7.61 -36.66
N ARG A 58 4.52 8.07 -36.83
CA ARG A 58 3.78 8.78 -35.79
C ARG A 58 3.52 7.87 -34.58
N THR A 59 3.07 6.63 -34.80
CA THR A 59 2.86 5.67 -33.70
C THR A 59 4.15 5.21 -33.04
N GLU A 60 5.22 5.07 -33.81
CA GLU A 60 6.56 4.76 -33.31
C GLU A 60 7.04 5.85 -32.36
N TYR A 61 6.98 7.12 -32.79
CA TYR A 61 7.34 8.27 -31.95
C TYR A 61 6.54 8.31 -30.64
N LEU A 62 5.21 8.13 -30.73
CA LEU A 62 4.34 8.12 -29.55
C LEU A 62 4.70 6.96 -28.60
N THR A 63 5.00 5.79 -29.14
CA THR A 63 5.40 4.63 -28.36
C THR A 63 6.75 4.86 -27.68
N ALA A 64 7.72 5.41 -28.41
CA ALA A 64 9.04 5.76 -27.86
C ALA A 64 8.93 6.82 -26.76
N SER A 65 8.12 7.85 -26.96
CA SER A 65 7.83 8.88 -25.96
C SER A 65 7.18 8.29 -24.70
N ALA A 66 6.22 7.37 -24.86
CA ALA A 66 5.61 6.69 -23.72
C ALA A 66 6.59 5.78 -22.95
N ILE A 67 7.49 5.09 -23.66
CA ILE A 67 8.57 4.30 -23.03
C ILE A 67 9.48 5.22 -22.21
N GLN A 68 9.83 6.38 -22.73
CA GLN A 68 10.62 7.36 -21.99
C GLN A 68 9.89 7.84 -20.74
N GLU A 69 8.59 8.16 -20.85
CA GLU A 69 7.78 8.58 -19.71
C GLU A 69 7.69 7.48 -18.63
N LEU A 70 7.59 6.21 -19.03
CA LEU A 70 7.63 5.08 -18.12
C LEU A 70 8.99 4.97 -17.40
N ARG A 71 10.11 5.20 -18.09
CA ARG A 71 11.45 5.18 -17.47
C ARG A 71 11.63 6.34 -16.50
N GLU A 72 11.13 7.52 -16.83
CA GLU A 72 11.15 8.68 -15.93
C GLU A 72 10.32 8.42 -14.67
N THR A 73 9.11 7.87 -14.81
CA THR A 73 8.29 7.53 -13.64
C THR A 73 8.94 6.45 -12.78
N MET A 74 9.59 5.46 -13.38
CA MET A 74 10.41 4.48 -12.64
C MET A 74 11.57 5.13 -11.89
N ARG A 75 12.31 6.05 -12.52
CA ARG A 75 13.39 6.77 -11.84
C ARG A 75 12.87 7.56 -10.65
N THR A 76 11.75 8.28 -10.82
CA THR A 76 11.13 9.01 -9.69
C THR A 76 10.67 8.05 -8.59
N TYR A 77 10.19 6.85 -8.94
CA TYR A 77 9.87 5.83 -7.96
C TYR A 77 11.10 5.35 -7.20
N GLU A 78 12.22 5.09 -7.88
CA GLU A 78 13.48 4.70 -7.25
C GLU A 78 14.02 5.79 -6.32
N GLU A 79 13.88 7.05 -6.69
CA GLU A 79 14.22 8.20 -5.82
C GLU A 79 13.31 8.26 -4.59
N MET A 80 12.02 7.98 -4.74
CA MET A 80 11.07 7.90 -3.61
C MET A 80 11.33 6.71 -2.69
N GLU A 81 11.73 5.56 -3.24
CA GLU A 81 11.98 4.33 -2.49
C GLU A 81 13.33 4.36 -1.74
N ASN A 82 14.37 4.94 -2.35
CA ASN A 82 15.70 5.06 -1.72
C ASN A 82 15.86 6.36 -0.90
N GLY A 83 14.94 7.30 -1.03
CA GLY A 83 14.97 8.59 -0.35
C GLY A 83 14.67 8.51 1.15
N VAL A 84 15.00 9.59 1.87
CA VAL A 84 14.72 9.71 3.32
C VAL A 84 13.20 9.66 3.54
N PRO A 85 12.67 8.80 4.45
CA PRO A 85 11.22 8.55 4.64
C PRO A 85 10.31 9.75 4.93
N ARG A 86 10.86 10.95 5.10
CA ARG A 86 10.12 12.16 5.50
C ARG A 86 9.57 12.97 4.33
N GLN A 87 9.98 12.73 3.08
CA GLN A 87 9.56 13.55 1.93
C GLN A 87 8.38 13.00 1.14
N PHE A 88 8.15 11.68 1.11
CA PHE A 88 7.12 11.08 0.28
C PHE A 88 6.18 10.22 1.12
N GLY A 89 4.88 10.48 1.01
CA GLY A 89 3.87 9.70 1.72
C GLY A 89 3.61 8.35 1.05
N PRO A 90 3.05 7.35 1.77
CA PRO A 90 2.62 6.08 1.18
C PRO A 90 1.65 6.25 0.00
N ALA A 91 0.85 7.32 0.02
CA ALA A 91 -0.07 7.66 -1.07
C ALA A 91 0.65 8.04 -2.37
N ASP A 92 1.79 8.72 -2.31
CA ASP A 92 2.52 9.19 -3.48
C ASP A 92 3.22 8.01 -4.18
N VAL A 93 3.77 7.10 -3.38
CA VAL A 93 4.32 5.82 -3.85
C VAL A 93 3.23 4.99 -4.54
N ALA A 94 2.03 4.92 -3.96
CA ALA A 94 0.90 4.20 -4.56
C ALA A 94 0.45 4.84 -5.89
N ARG A 95 0.35 6.18 -5.97
CA ARG A 95 0.01 6.90 -7.21
C ARG A 95 1.06 6.66 -8.29
N CYS A 96 2.34 6.68 -7.94
CA CYS A 96 3.42 6.43 -8.88
C CYS A 96 3.34 5.01 -9.46
N ARG A 97 3.15 4.00 -8.60
CA ARG A 97 2.91 2.61 -9.02
C ARG A 97 1.70 2.47 -9.94
N GLN A 98 0.60 3.16 -9.64
CA GLN A 98 -0.59 3.13 -10.50
C GLN A 98 -0.32 3.78 -11.86
N ARG A 99 0.46 4.87 -11.92
CA ARG A 99 0.84 5.54 -13.17
C ARG A 99 1.72 4.62 -14.04
N MET A 100 2.72 3.98 -13.45
CA MET A 100 3.58 3.02 -14.16
C MET A 100 2.78 1.86 -14.76
N ARG A 101 1.83 1.28 -14.01
CA ARG A 101 0.92 0.24 -14.53
C ARG A 101 0.11 0.70 -15.74
N LYS A 102 -0.48 1.90 -15.65
CA LYS A 102 -1.26 2.47 -16.76
C LYS A 102 -0.38 2.67 -18.01
N GLN A 103 0.82 3.19 -17.82
CA GLN A 103 1.79 3.39 -18.90
C GLN A 103 2.25 2.07 -19.52
N GLU A 104 2.51 1.02 -18.72
CA GLU A 104 2.88 -0.31 -19.25
C GLU A 104 1.78 -0.87 -20.17
N ILE A 105 0.51 -0.82 -19.73
CA ILE A 105 -0.63 -1.29 -20.51
C ILE A 105 -0.76 -0.47 -21.81
N GLU A 106 -0.60 0.85 -21.71
CA GLU A 106 -0.69 1.76 -22.86
C GLU A 106 0.42 1.50 -23.88
N ILE A 107 1.67 1.34 -23.44
CA ILE A 107 2.81 0.97 -24.30
C ILE A 107 2.53 -0.37 -24.98
N SER A 108 1.99 -1.37 -24.26
CA SER A 108 1.66 -2.65 -24.85
C SER A 108 0.57 -2.56 -25.92
N LYS A 109 -0.40 -1.65 -25.77
CA LYS A 109 -1.42 -1.38 -26.77
C LYS A 109 -0.83 -0.67 -27.99
N MET A 110 -0.06 0.39 -27.76
CA MET A 110 0.60 1.15 -28.83
C MET A 110 1.58 0.31 -29.63
N GLY A 111 2.31 -0.62 -28.99
CA GLY A 111 3.17 -1.57 -29.68
C GLY A 111 2.43 -2.51 -30.64
N LYS A 112 1.24 -3.00 -30.25
CA LYS A 112 0.38 -3.81 -31.13
C LYS A 112 -0.14 -2.98 -32.32
N ASP A 113 -0.54 -1.73 -32.07
CA ASP A 113 -0.99 -0.82 -33.13
C ASP A 113 0.14 -0.46 -34.09
N ALA A 114 1.35 -0.17 -33.58
CA ALA A 114 2.53 0.10 -34.39
C ALA A 114 2.91 -1.12 -35.25
N LEU A 115 2.84 -2.34 -34.71
CA LEU A 115 3.10 -3.56 -35.48
C LEU A 115 2.09 -3.75 -36.63
N ARG A 116 0.81 -3.46 -36.38
CA ARG A 116 -0.24 -3.52 -37.41
C ARG A 116 0.02 -2.52 -38.54
N LEU A 117 0.41 -1.30 -38.21
CA LEU A 117 0.74 -0.26 -39.19
C LEU A 117 2.04 -0.57 -39.94
N ALA A 118 3.05 -1.13 -39.26
CA ALA A 118 4.29 -1.54 -39.90
C ALA A 118 4.10 -2.60 -40.98
N ARG A 119 3.21 -3.58 -40.74
CA ARG A 119 2.83 -4.58 -41.74
C ARG A 119 2.16 -3.95 -42.96
N ALA A 120 1.30 -2.95 -42.73
CA ALA A 120 0.66 -2.22 -43.83
C ALA A 120 1.66 -1.40 -44.66
N GLU A 121 2.68 -0.80 -44.01
CA GLU A 121 3.71 0.02 -44.66
C GLU A 121 4.97 -0.77 -45.09
N ARG A 122 5.01 -2.10 -44.90
CA ARG A 122 6.18 -2.99 -45.14
C ARG A 122 7.46 -2.60 -44.38
N LYS A 123 7.32 -2.01 -43.18
CA LYS A 123 8.43 -1.58 -42.30
C LYS A 123 8.65 -2.53 -41.11
N GLU A 124 8.64 -3.84 -41.37
CA GLU A 124 8.69 -4.86 -40.32
C GLU A 124 10.05 -4.93 -39.58
N SER A 125 11.13 -4.44 -40.19
CA SER A 125 12.44 -4.35 -39.52
C SER A 125 12.44 -3.32 -38.40
N GLU A 126 11.93 -2.12 -38.66
CA GLU A 126 11.82 -1.01 -37.69
C GLU A 126 10.89 -1.41 -36.54
N ALA A 127 9.77 -2.07 -36.85
CA ALA A 127 8.83 -2.52 -35.83
C ALA A 127 9.41 -3.57 -34.89
N ARG A 128 10.30 -4.45 -35.39
CA ARG A 128 11.00 -5.42 -34.54
C ARG A 128 11.94 -4.73 -33.55
N GLU A 129 12.60 -3.67 -33.96
CA GLU A 129 13.46 -2.88 -33.07
C GLU A 129 12.64 -2.16 -32.00
N LEU A 130 11.53 -1.53 -32.37
CA LEU A 130 10.60 -0.92 -31.42
C LEU A 130 10.08 -1.94 -30.39
N LEU A 131 9.71 -3.15 -30.83
CA LEU A 131 9.26 -4.22 -29.94
C LEU A 131 10.35 -4.66 -28.96
N ARG A 132 11.63 -4.73 -29.39
CA ARG A 132 12.75 -4.99 -28.48
C ARG A 132 12.85 -3.94 -27.38
N HIS A 133 12.64 -2.66 -27.72
CA HIS A 133 12.63 -1.58 -26.72
C HIS A 133 11.44 -1.67 -25.76
N ILE A 134 10.25 -2.02 -26.26
CA ILE A 134 9.06 -2.25 -25.43
C ILE A 134 9.31 -3.41 -24.46
N ASP A 135 9.80 -4.54 -24.96
CA ASP A 135 10.06 -5.72 -24.15
C ASP A 135 11.15 -5.45 -23.11
N GLY A 136 12.22 -4.75 -23.48
CA GLY A 136 13.24 -4.29 -22.53
C GLY A 136 12.66 -3.41 -21.42
N ALA A 137 11.79 -2.46 -21.76
CA ALA A 137 11.13 -1.61 -20.76
C ALA A 137 10.18 -2.40 -19.85
N LYS A 138 9.44 -3.37 -20.39
CA LYS A 138 8.55 -4.26 -19.63
C LYS A 138 9.32 -5.21 -18.72
N GLN A 139 10.42 -5.78 -19.20
CA GLN A 139 11.28 -6.64 -18.38
C GLN A 139 11.87 -5.84 -17.22
N TYR A 140 12.35 -4.63 -17.47
CA TYR A 140 12.85 -3.73 -16.42
C TYR A 140 11.76 -3.43 -15.37
N TYR A 141 10.55 -3.10 -15.82
CA TYR A 141 9.39 -2.93 -14.94
C TYR A 141 9.11 -4.19 -14.08
N ARG A 142 9.03 -5.36 -14.70
CA ARG A 142 8.72 -6.62 -14.02
C ARG A 142 9.77 -7.00 -12.99
N GLN A 143 11.06 -6.87 -13.34
CA GLN A 143 12.18 -7.16 -12.44
C GLN A 143 12.12 -6.28 -11.18
N ARG A 144 11.83 -4.99 -11.35
CA ARG A 144 11.76 -4.04 -10.23
C ARG A 144 10.54 -4.24 -9.33
N PHE A 145 9.37 -4.44 -9.92
CA PHE A 145 8.12 -4.52 -9.14
C PHE A 145 7.78 -5.92 -8.67
N ARG A 146 8.66 -6.92 -8.90
CA ARG A 146 8.46 -8.34 -8.56
C ARG A 146 7.04 -8.81 -8.93
N LEU A 147 6.51 -8.32 -10.06
CA LEU A 147 5.42 -9.04 -10.70
C LEU A 147 6.09 -10.29 -11.28
N VAL A 148 6.13 -11.35 -10.47
CA VAL A 148 6.36 -12.71 -10.96
C VAL A 148 5.29 -12.92 -12.03
N THR A 149 5.68 -12.79 -13.29
CA THR A 149 4.91 -13.39 -14.35
C THR A 149 5.04 -14.88 -14.14
N THR A 150 3.96 -15.53 -13.74
CA THR A 150 3.74 -16.97 -13.91
C THR A 150 3.66 -17.30 -15.40
N GLY A 151 4.74 -17.01 -16.13
CA GLY A 151 4.78 -16.98 -17.58
C GLY A 151 6.21 -16.77 -18.08
N GLY A 152 7.14 -17.56 -17.54
CA GLY A 152 8.31 -18.04 -18.26
C GLY A 152 8.09 -19.52 -18.49
N ASP A 153 8.56 -20.02 -19.64
CA ASP A 153 8.60 -21.42 -20.08
C ASP A 153 8.33 -22.46 -18.99
N GLY A 154 7.34 -23.32 -19.25
CA GLY A 154 7.10 -24.50 -18.45
C GLY A 154 8.30 -25.44 -18.49
N SER A 155 9.14 -25.37 -17.45
CA SER A 155 9.52 -26.60 -16.76
C SER A 155 8.34 -26.96 -15.85
N ASN A 156 7.43 -27.78 -16.37
CA ASN A 156 6.42 -28.41 -15.54
C ASN A 156 7.11 -29.31 -14.51
N SER A 157 6.88 -29.02 -13.25
CA SER A 157 6.44 -30.08 -12.33
C SER A 157 5.12 -29.63 -11.74
N ASP A 158 4.04 -29.99 -12.43
CA ASP A 158 2.80 -30.33 -11.77
C ASP A 158 3.10 -31.46 -10.78
N ALA A 159 2.87 -31.19 -9.51
CA ALA A 159 2.21 -32.14 -8.65
C ALA A 159 1.25 -31.34 -7.76
N ASP A 160 0.08 -31.10 -8.34
CA ASP A 160 -1.20 -31.41 -7.71
C ASP A 160 -1.09 -31.96 -6.28
N ARG A 161 -1.47 -31.14 -5.29
CA ARG A 161 -2.64 -31.50 -4.49
C ARG A 161 -3.09 -30.38 -3.54
N ALA A 162 -4.39 -30.10 -3.65
CA ALA A 162 -5.33 -29.91 -2.56
C ALA A 162 -4.93 -28.96 -1.41
N ILE A 163 -5.55 -27.77 -1.41
CA ILE A 163 -5.85 -27.05 -0.17
C ILE A 163 -7.35 -27.15 0.08
N SER A 164 -7.69 -28.18 0.84
CA SER A 164 -8.72 -28.16 1.87
C SER A 164 -7.99 -28.33 3.22
N PRO A 165 -8.57 -27.93 4.35
CA PRO A 165 -8.13 -26.73 5.05
C PRO A 165 -7.37 -27.01 6.38
N ILE A 166 -6.72 -25.97 6.91
CA ILE A 166 -6.42 -25.72 8.35
C ILE A 166 -5.22 -26.48 9.01
N ASN A 167 -4.32 -25.68 9.61
CA ASN A 167 -3.34 -25.94 10.70
C ASN A 167 -1.99 -26.66 10.45
N SER A 168 -0.91 -25.92 10.80
CA SER A 168 0.26 -26.28 11.64
C SER A 168 1.23 -27.45 11.31
N ALA A 169 2.52 -27.06 11.21
CA ALA A 169 3.74 -27.71 11.76
C ALA A 169 4.49 -28.88 11.05
N THR A 170 5.77 -28.60 10.73
CA THR A 170 7.02 -29.40 10.82
C THR A 170 7.32 -30.65 9.95
N ASN A 171 8.57 -30.66 9.44
CA ASN A 171 9.53 -31.78 9.21
C ASN A 171 9.83 -32.35 7.79
N PHE A 172 11.04 -31.97 7.30
CA PHE A 172 12.16 -32.76 6.72
C PHE A 172 11.97 -34.14 6.03
N GLY A 173 12.54 -34.27 4.81
CA GLY A 173 13.54 -35.31 4.49
C GLY A 173 13.37 -36.21 3.23
N ARG A 174 14.33 -36.09 2.28
CA ARG A 174 15.05 -37.12 1.45
C ARG A 174 14.29 -38.09 0.50
N ASN A 175 14.62 -38.09 -0.81
CA ASN A 175 15.48 -39.06 -1.58
C ASN A 175 14.58 -39.99 -2.46
N ASP A 176 14.84 -40.45 -3.70
CA ASP A 176 16.04 -40.93 -4.42
C ASP A 176 15.82 -40.98 -5.97
N ALA A 177 16.96 -41.03 -6.69
CA ALA A 177 17.29 -41.76 -7.94
C ALA A 177 16.75 -41.34 -9.35
N ALA A 178 17.74 -41.14 -10.25
CA ALA A 178 17.69 -40.91 -11.71
C ALA A 178 17.54 -42.23 -12.53
N PRO A 179 17.84 -42.33 -13.86
CA PRO A 179 17.99 -41.35 -14.97
C PRO A 179 17.26 -41.80 -16.29
N LEU A 180 17.42 -41.08 -17.42
CA LEU A 180 17.95 -41.59 -18.74
C LEU A 180 17.36 -40.89 -20.02
N LEU A 181 18.27 -40.51 -20.94
CA LEU A 181 18.13 -40.27 -22.41
C LEU A 181 17.27 -39.08 -22.90
N GLY A 182 17.68 -38.22 -23.83
CA GLY A 182 18.84 -38.11 -24.71
C GLY A 182 18.60 -36.89 -25.62
N SER A 183 19.59 -36.00 -25.70
CA SER A 183 19.53 -34.71 -26.39
C SER A 183 20.15 -34.84 -27.78
N ASP A 184 19.40 -34.52 -28.84
CA ASP A 184 19.97 -34.19 -30.14
C ASP A 184 19.51 -32.80 -30.59
N SER A 185 20.52 -31.95 -30.77
CA SER A 185 20.47 -30.59 -31.29
C SER A 185 20.21 -30.58 -32.79
N ILE A 186 19.29 -29.72 -33.26
CA ILE A 186 19.17 -29.41 -34.69
C ILE A 186 19.36 -27.91 -34.93
N ASN A 187 20.36 -27.64 -35.76
CA ASN A 187 20.80 -26.34 -36.23
C ASN A 187 19.78 -25.64 -37.13
N ALA A 188 19.88 -24.32 -37.09
CA ALA A 188 19.24 -23.36 -37.97
C ALA A 188 19.52 -23.63 -39.46
N THR A 189 18.47 -23.97 -40.22
CA THR A 189 18.27 -23.63 -41.64
C THR A 189 16.95 -24.25 -42.10
N ASP A 190 15.83 -23.51 -42.10
CA ASP A 190 14.74 -23.78 -43.04
C ASP A 190 13.81 -22.58 -43.20
N PHE A 191 13.91 -21.91 -44.35
CA PHE A 191 13.11 -20.75 -44.77
C PHE A 191 12.03 -21.20 -45.78
N GLY A 192 11.36 -22.34 -45.49
CA GLY A 192 10.50 -23.04 -46.47
C GLY A 192 9.11 -23.49 -45.99
N THR A 193 8.66 -23.20 -44.77
CA THR A 193 7.43 -23.81 -44.19
C THR A 193 6.21 -22.89 -44.04
N SER A 194 6.17 -21.76 -44.75
CA SER A 194 5.17 -20.70 -44.53
C SER A 194 3.69 -21.07 -44.83
N LEU A 195 3.40 -22.23 -45.42
CA LEU A 195 2.01 -22.69 -45.69
C LEU A 195 1.49 -23.78 -44.74
N ARG A 196 2.37 -24.41 -43.95
CA ARG A 196 1.98 -25.40 -42.93
C ARG A 196 1.67 -24.73 -41.58
N SER A 197 2.13 -23.49 -41.39
CA SER A 197 1.95 -22.72 -40.16
C SER A 197 0.59 -22.03 -40.01
N GLU A 198 -0.18 -21.84 -41.09
CA GLU A 198 -1.46 -21.08 -41.04
C GLU A 198 -2.53 -21.80 -40.20
N ALA A 199 -2.63 -23.14 -40.33
CA ALA A 199 -3.59 -23.94 -39.59
C ALA A 199 -3.25 -24.04 -38.08
N GLU A 200 -1.96 -24.15 -37.76
CA GLU A 200 -1.46 -24.12 -36.38
C GLU A 200 -1.59 -22.73 -35.77
N PHE A 201 -1.39 -21.67 -36.56
CA PHE A 201 -1.60 -20.28 -36.14
C PHE A 201 -3.08 -20.00 -35.83
N GLN A 202 -4.01 -20.51 -36.64
CA GLN A 202 -5.45 -20.36 -36.38
C GLN A 202 -5.88 -21.09 -35.10
N GLN A 203 -5.33 -22.28 -34.82
CA GLN A 203 -5.55 -22.97 -33.54
C GLN A 203 -4.96 -22.20 -32.36
N PHE A 204 -3.76 -21.65 -32.50
CA PHE A 204 -3.13 -20.82 -31.47
C PHE A 204 -3.95 -19.54 -31.20
N PHE A 205 -4.44 -18.88 -32.25
CA PHE A 205 -5.28 -17.68 -32.13
C PHE A 205 -6.63 -17.98 -31.46
N SER A 206 -7.23 -19.13 -31.78
CA SER A 206 -8.46 -19.58 -31.13
C SER A 206 -8.24 -19.91 -29.65
N THR A 207 -7.08 -20.45 -29.31
CA THR A 207 -6.67 -20.75 -27.93
C THR A 207 -6.39 -19.46 -27.16
N LEU A 208 -5.72 -18.49 -27.79
CA LEU A 208 -5.50 -17.15 -27.23
C LEU A 208 -6.81 -16.41 -26.96
N MET A 209 -7.75 -16.43 -27.91
CA MET A 209 -9.06 -15.80 -27.71
C MET A 209 -9.84 -16.43 -26.54
N LYS A 210 -9.75 -17.75 -26.38
CA LYS A 210 -10.35 -18.44 -25.22
C LYS A 210 -9.64 -18.09 -23.91
N GLN A 211 -8.31 -17.96 -23.93
CA GLN A 211 -7.54 -17.53 -22.77
C GLN A 211 -7.82 -16.07 -22.39
N ASP A 212 -8.00 -15.17 -23.37
CA ASP A 212 -8.35 -13.77 -23.12
C ASP A 212 -9.70 -13.65 -22.42
N HIS A 213 -10.70 -14.40 -22.87
CA HIS A 213 -12.00 -14.46 -22.22
C HIS A 213 -11.94 -15.04 -20.78
N LEU A 214 -11.07 -16.02 -20.54
CA LEU A 214 -10.86 -16.55 -19.20
C LEU A 214 -10.13 -15.55 -18.29
N MET A 215 -9.18 -14.78 -18.84
CA MET A 215 -8.50 -13.72 -18.11
C MET A 215 -9.45 -12.59 -17.75
N ASP A 216 -10.32 -12.17 -18.67
CA ASP A 216 -11.34 -11.14 -18.38
C ASP A 216 -12.28 -11.62 -17.27
N ALA A 217 -12.77 -12.86 -17.33
CA ALA A 217 -13.60 -13.43 -16.27
C ALA A 217 -12.88 -13.53 -14.90
N GLN A 218 -11.57 -13.82 -14.91
CA GLN A 218 -10.76 -13.81 -13.68
C GLN A 218 -10.53 -12.39 -13.15
N LEU A 219 -10.30 -11.43 -14.03
CA LEU A 219 -10.13 -10.03 -13.67
C LEU A 219 -11.42 -9.44 -13.08
N ASP A 220 -12.59 -9.79 -13.62
CA ASP A 220 -13.89 -9.40 -13.06
C ASP A 220 -14.08 -9.98 -11.66
N ARG A 221 -13.70 -11.24 -11.44
CA ARG A 221 -13.76 -11.87 -10.12
C ARG A 221 -12.82 -11.19 -9.13
N ILE A 222 -11.62 -10.82 -9.55
CA ILE A 222 -10.67 -10.06 -8.73
C ILE A 222 -11.21 -8.66 -8.43
N HIS A 223 -11.79 -7.99 -9.43
CA HIS A 223 -12.40 -6.67 -9.28
C HIS A 223 -13.53 -6.69 -8.25
N ALA A 224 -14.43 -7.67 -8.34
CA ALA A 224 -15.48 -7.88 -7.35
C ALA A 224 -14.91 -8.19 -5.95
N GLY A 225 -13.83 -8.96 -5.88
CA GLY A 225 -13.11 -9.23 -4.63
C GLY A 225 -12.53 -7.96 -3.99
N ILE A 226 -11.93 -7.08 -4.81
CA ILE A 226 -11.36 -5.80 -4.35
C ILE A 226 -12.47 -4.86 -3.86
N LEU A 227 -13.61 -4.78 -4.56
CA LEU A 227 -14.75 -3.98 -4.11
C LEU A 227 -15.26 -4.45 -2.75
N ARG A 228 -15.43 -5.76 -2.54
CA ARG A 228 -15.81 -6.31 -1.23
C ARG A 228 -14.79 -6.00 -0.15
N LEU A 229 -13.50 -6.07 -0.49
CA LEU A 229 -12.43 -5.75 0.46
C LEU A 229 -12.46 -4.27 0.85
N ARG A 230 -12.77 -3.38 -0.10
CA ARG A 230 -12.96 -1.95 0.15
C ARG A 230 -14.14 -1.73 1.09
N ASP A 231 -15.29 -2.32 0.80
CA ASP A 231 -16.49 -2.17 1.61
C ASP A 231 -16.27 -2.70 3.04
N ASN A 232 -15.56 -3.84 3.19
CA ASN A 232 -15.16 -4.35 4.50
C ASN A 232 -14.20 -3.41 5.23
N ALA A 233 -13.24 -2.79 4.53
CA ALA A 233 -12.33 -1.82 5.12
C ALA A 233 -13.07 -0.57 5.60
N ASP A 234 -14.06 -0.10 4.84
CA ASP A 234 -14.91 1.03 5.23
C ASP A 234 -15.78 0.68 6.46
N MET A 235 -16.35 -0.53 6.51
CA MET A 235 -17.07 -1.04 7.69
C MET A 235 -16.18 -1.13 8.92
N LEU A 236 -14.97 -1.71 8.78
CA LEU A 236 -14.01 -1.81 9.89
C LEU A 236 -13.57 -0.43 10.39
N SER A 237 -13.35 0.53 9.49
CA SER A 237 -13.01 1.91 9.86
C SER A 237 -14.12 2.58 10.67
N ASN A 238 -15.39 2.35 10.31
CA ASN A 238 -16.52 2.86 11.06
C ASN A 238 -16.67 2.17 12.42
N GLU A 239 -16.51 0.85 12.48
CA GLU A 239 -16.54 0.09 13.73
C GLU A 239 -15.43 0.53 14.68
N LEU A 240 -14.21 0.77 14.17
CA LEU A 240 -13.10 1.29 14.97
C LEU A 240 -13.42 2.67 15.55
N LYS A 241 -14.07 3.57 14.79
CA LYS A 241 -14.51 4.87 15.32
C LYS A 241 -15.55 4.73 16.43
N VAL A 242 -16.47 3.78 16.30
CA VAL A 242 -17.45 3.48 17.35
C VAL A 242 -16.76 2.92 18.59
N GLN A 243 -15.78 2.02 18.40
CA GLN A 243 -15.01 1.46 19.51
C GLN A 243 -14.14 2.51 20.21
N ASP A 244 -13.56 3.46 19.48
CA ASP A 244 -12.82 4.59 20.05
C ASP A 244 -13.72 5.40 21.01
N ALA A 245 -14.92 5.76 20.55
CA ALA A 245 -15.90 6.46 21.39
C ALA A 245 -16.38 5.63 22.61
N LEU A 246 -16.45 4.30 22.49
CA LEU A 246 -16.77 3.42 23.62
C LEU A 246 -15.62 3.29 24.62
N ILE A 247 -14.37 3.37 24.16
CA ILE A 247 -13.20 3.40 25.03
C ILE A 247 -13.18 4.70 25.82
N ASP A 248 -13.45 5.84 25.19
CA ASP A 248 -13.57 7.13 25.87
C ASP A 248 -14.64 7.10 26.98
N ASP A 249 -15.85 6.58 26.68
CA ASP A 249 -16.91 6.43 27.70
C ASP A 249 -16.52 5.43 28.81
N THR A 250 -15.70 4.43 28.48
CA THR A 250 -15.17 3.50 29.48
C THR A 250 -14.11 4.16 30.35
N GLU A 251 -13.24 5.00 29.79
CA GLU A 251 -12.25 5.80 30.52
C GLU A 251 -12.95 6.75 31.49
N ASP A 252 -13.96 7.49 31.04
CA ASP A 252 -14.79 8.36 31.87
C ASP A 252 -15.45 7.60 33.04
N LYS A 253 -15.96 6.39 32.79
CA LYS A 253 -16.53 5.54 33.84
C LYS A 253 -15.48 5.03 34.82
N VAL A 254 -14.30 4.65 34.34
CA VAL A 254 -13.18 4.21 35.18
C VAL A 254 -12.70 5.36 36.06
N ASP A 255 -12.60 6.57 35.52
CA ASP A 255 -12.23 7.77 36.27
C ASP A 255 -13.28 8.13 37.32
N ALA A 256 -14.58 8.03 36.98
CA ALA A 256 -15.65 8.24 37.93
C ALA A 256 -15.62 7.22 39.08
N VAL A 257 -15.38 5.94 38.78
CA VAL A 257 -15.26 4.87 39.78
C VAL A 257 -14.01 5.08 40.65
N THR A 258 -12.89 5.44 40.04
CA THR A 258 -11.63 5.73 40.75
C THR A 258 -11.77 6.95 41.67
N GLY A 259 -12.48 7.99 41.22
CA GLY A 259 -12.85 9.15 42.03
C GLY A 259 -13.70 8.76 43.24
N LYS A 260 -14.72 7.90 43.05
CA LYS A 260 -15.53 7.35 44.14
C LYS A 260 -14.72 6.49 45.10
N LEU A 261 -13.83 5.63 44.62
CA LEU A 261 -12.92 4.84 45.45
C LEU A 261 -12.00 5.73 46.28
N LYS A 262 -11.46 6.79 45.70
CA LYS A 262 -10.60 7.76 46.39
C LYS A 262 -11.37 8.53 47.47
N SER A 263 -12.61 8.94 47.19
CA SER A 263 -13.46 9.63 48.17
C SER A 263 -13.85 8.69 49.31
N LEU A 264 -14.23 7.44 49.02
CA LEU A 264 -14.52 6.41 50.02
C LEU A 264 -13.30 6.08 50.88
N ASN A 265 -12.11 5.99 50.29
CA ASN A 265 -10.88 5.77 51.07
C ASN A 265 -10.60 6.96 52.00
N LYS A 266 -10.85 8.20 51.54
CA LYS A 266 -10.72 9.41 52.35
C LYS A 266 -11.72 9.42 53.51
N THR A 267 -12.99 9.10 53.27
CA THR A 267 -14.01 9.06 54.33
C THR A 267 -13.72 7.94 55.31
N LEU A 268 -13.31 6.75 54.84
CA LEU A 268 -12.91 5.64 55.72
C LEU A 268 -11.73 6.03 56.62
N LYS A 269 -10.70 6.70 56.08
CA LYS A 269 -9.56 7.21 56.87
C LYS A 269 -10.00 8.26 57.89
N GLN A 270 -10.93 9.16 57.52
CA GLN A 270 -11.48 10.14 58.45
C GLN A 270 -12.27 9.48 59.57
N THR A 271 -13.14 8.52 59.25
CA THR A 271 -13.90 7.73 60.24
C THR A 271 -12.95 6.96 61.16
N LEU A 272 -11.92 6.33 60.61
CA LEU A 272 -10.92 5.61 61.41
C LEU A 272 -10.20 6.56 62.37
N LYS A 273 -9.76 7.74 61.90
CA LYS A 273 -9.13 8.75 62.74
C LYS A 273 -10.08 9.30 63.82
N GLN A 274 -11.36 9.46 63.49
CA GLN A 274 -12.38 9.91 64.45
C GLN A 274 -12.64 8.86 65.54
N VAL A 275 -12.72 7.58 65.17
CA VAL A 275 -12.83 6.47 66.14
C VAL A 275 -11.59 6.38 67.01
N ASP A 276 -10.40 6.55 66.44
CA ASP A 276 -9.14 6.52 67.19
C ASP A 276 -9.02 7.71 68.17
N SER A 277 -9.43 8.90 67.74
CA SER A 277 -9.58 10.08 68.61
C SER A 277 -10.59 9.84 69.75
N GLY A 278 -11.68 9.10 69.49
CA GLY A 278 -12.65 8.73 70.52
C GLY A 278 -12.06 7.78 71.56
N ARG A 279 -11.25 6.81 71.12
CA ARG A 279 -10.52 5.89 72.02
C ARG A 279 -9.48 6.64 72.86
N MET A 280 -8.77 7.61 72.28
CA MET A 280 -7.84 8.47 73.04
C MET A 280 -8.54 9.23 74.16
N CYS A 281 -9.77 9.73 73.94
CA CYS A 281 -10.56 10.37 74.99
C CYS A 281 -10.89 9.40 76.14
N ILE A 282 -11.28 8.17 75.81
CA ILE A 282 -11.56 7.12 76.81
C ILE A 282 -10.29 6.79 77.61
N TYR A 283 -9.13 6.68 76.96
CA TYR A 283 -7.86 6.45 77.67
C TYR A 283 -7.48 7.60 78.61
N VAL A 284 -7.63 8.85 78.18
CA VAL A 284 -7.37 10.03 79.03
C VAL A 284 -8.32 10.07 80.23
N PHE A 285 -9.61 9.79 80.02
CA PHE A 285 -10.59 9.75 81.11
C PHE A 285 -10.29 8.61 82.11
N CYS A 286 -9.95 7.42 81.61
CA CYS A 286 -9.53 6.29 82.44
C CYS A 286 -8.27 6.62 83.25
N PHE A 287 -7.28 7.28 82.63
CA PHE A 287 -6.06 7.74 83.31
C PHE A 287 -6.36 8.73 84.44
N LEU A 288 -7.28 9.69 84.22
CA LEU A 288 -7.68 10.65 85.25
C LEU A 288 -8.33 9.98 86.47
N ILE A 289 -9.20 8.98 86.24
CA ILE A 289 -9.80 8.20 87.33
C ILE A 289 -8.72 7.44 88.11
N LEU A 290 -7.79 6.80 87.39
CA LEU A 290 -6.73 5.99 87.99
C LEU A 290 -5.74 6.87 88.79
N ALA A 291 -5.36 8.03 88.25
CA ALA A 291 -4.56 9.03 88.94
C ALA A 291 -5.28 9.59 90.17
N GLY A 292 -6.59 9.83 90.07
CA GLY A 292 -7.43 10.26 91.19
C GLY A 292 -7.49 9.22 92.31
N LEU A 293 -7.64 7.93 91.98
CA LEU A 293 -7.59 6.84 92.96
C LEU A 293 -6.23 6.74 93.65
N VAL A 294 -5.14 6.76 92.88
CA VAL A 294 -3.78 6.71 93.43
C VAL A 294 -3.51 7.94 94.32
N GLY A 295 -3.89 9.13 93.87
CA GLY A 295 -3.77 10.37 94.64
C GLY A 295 -4.62 10.35 95.92
N GLY A 296 -5.85 9.84 95.86
CA GLY A 296 -6.72 9.67 97.01
C GLY A 296 -6.15 8.68 98.03
N ILE A 297 -5.60 7.56 97.57
CA ILE A 297 -4.92 6.59 98.45
C ILE A 297 -3.67 7.23 99.08
N LEU A 298 -2.85 7.96 98.32
CA LEU A 298 -1.66 8.64 98.85
C LEU A 298 -2.01 9.75 99.86
N TYR A 299 -3.13 10.45 99.63
CA TYR A 299 -3.66 11.45 100.53
C TYR A 299 -4.17 10.82 101.83
N VAL A 300 -4.96 9.74 101.73
CA VAL A 300 -5.49 9.00 102.89
C VAL A 300 -4.39 8.27 103.67
N THR A 301 -3.38 7.73 102.99
CA THR A 301 -2.24 7.04 103.63
C THR A 301 -1.21 8.01 104.22
N GLY A 302 -1.47 9.33 104.17
CA GLY A 302 -0.77 10.32 105.01
C GLY A 302 0.69 10.57 104.63
N VAL A 303 1.12 10.20 103.42
CA VAL A 303 2.48 10.50 102.94
C VAL A 303 2.65 11.99 102.61
N ILE A 304 1.54 12.72 102.42
CA ILE A 304 1.51 14.18 102.28
C ILE A 304 0.58 14.76 103.37
N GLY A 305 0.91 14.51 104.63
CA GLY A 305 0.37 15.30 105.73
C GLY A 305 0.98 16.71 105.72
N PRO A 306 0.21 17.78 105.96
CA PRO A 306 0.74 19.13 105.97
C PRO A 306 1.82 19.23 107.05
N SER A 307 3.01 19.66 106.65
CA SER A 307 4.01 20.18 107.58
C SER A 307 3.48 21.49 108.17
N SER A 308 2.53 21.38 109.10
CA SER A 308 2.15 22.48 109.98
C SER A 308 3.25 22.60 111.02
N LYS A 309 4.25 23.41 110.69
CA LYS A 309 5.15 24.00 111.69
C LYS A 309 4.32 24.83 112.66
N LYS A 310 4.15 24.33 113.89
CA LYS A 310 4.41 24.98 115.18
C LYS A 310 3.61 24.30 116.29
#